data_AF-A0A5E4MEW7-F1
#
_entry.id   AF-A0A5E4MEW7-F1
#
_cell.length_a   1.000
_cell.length_b   1.000
_cell.length_c   1.000
_cell.angle_alpha   90.00
_cell.angle_beta   90.00
_cell.angle_gamma   90.00
#
_symmetry.space_group_name_H-M   'P 1'
#
loop_
_entity.id
_entity.type
_entity.pdbx_description
1 polymer ?
#
loop_
_entity_poly.entity_id
_entity_poly.type
_entity_poly.pdbx_seq_one_letter_code
_entity_poly.pdbx_strand_id
1 'polypeptide(L)'
;MPTATDTLPELPSLDSVIVIHPGSLYLRIGRASDGIPHKYIHGLARYSLFAETRRRDQILPNFPYKNTLEMQMAMEESRLQASHMLQSSLQSNGDRRYATPPQQIAAYNRNSIPQYKDTVTPDLLQPKTPDVSILFGEDIFNIDPELDYNVFFPVNNGELNVNGQIGGSVTAVLADLEAIWTHCINKLLGIKSIEFHNYQVILIIPDIFNKVHVREMMSMILLSMKFKSCLLVQDHVAATYGAGLGCACVVDVGHGKTSVSCVEDGISQANTRIRLRYGGGNITQAFDWLLKRCSFPYQECNPTANYHDALLMDNLKQQLCHLNLDKCGAVQKTVTIMRPGQKHLQYTIQVGDEAMIAVLGMFNPTLLGITDNNHYVIQERLKSLPEDPYDEEFLRETSRRGNGREMNEMIEIQTENNTVHNAEEEICVDQIEATAGNYFDIETGRPQSLDKVIVQSIERLTSDDIKRKMYSNILVVGGGLKFDGACAWLKSKISLNAQQVYYGGLIDFIYSWKYSLLILILFIFLRTY
;
A
#
# COMPACT_ATOMS: atom_id res chain seq x y z
N MET A 1 -50.88 -21.26 16.15
CA MET A 1 -49.73 -20.36 15.95
C MET A 1 -49.38 -20.39 14.47
N PRO A 2 -49.25 -19.25 13.79
CA PRO A 2 -48.80 -19.26 12.41
C PRO A 2 -47.30 -19.61 12.38
N THR A 3 -46.95 -20.64 11.61
CA THR A 3 -45.58 -21.00 11.27
C THR A 3 -44.98 -19.86 10.45
N ALA A 4 -44.02 -19.15 11.02
CA ALA A 4 -43.17 -18.23 10.27
C ALA A 4 -42.48 -19.05 9.19
N THR A 5 -42.79 -18.76 7.94
CA THR A 5 -41.98 -19.18 6.81
C THR A 5 -40.63 -18.48 6.98
N ASP A 6 -39.59 -19.24 7.34
CA ASP A 6 -38.19 -18.81 7.24
C ASP A 6 -37.87 -18.58 5.76
N THR A 7 -38.26 -17.42 5.24
CA THR A 7 -37.71 -16.90 4.00
C THR A 7 -36.28 -16.50 4.30
N LEU A 8 -35.32 -17.31 3.86
CA LEU A 8 -33.91 -16.95 3.81
C LEU A 8 -33.79 -15.51 3.26
N PRO A 9 -33.01 -14.62 3.92
CA PRO A 9 -32.80 -13.29 3.39
C PRO A 9 -32.27 -13.39 1.96
N GLU A 10 -32.93 -12.76 0.99
CA GLU A 10 -32.42 -12.67 -0.38
C GLU A 10 -31.02 -12.05 -0.35
N LEU A 11 -30.04 -12.79 -0.87
CA LEU A 11 -28.68 -12.30 -1.06
C LEU A 11 -28.73 -11.00 -1.88
N PRO A 12 -28.04 -9.95 -1.44
CA PRO A 12 -28.00 -8.71 -2.21
C PRO A 12 -27.41 -8.98 -3.59
N SER A 13 -28.01 -8.37 -4.62
CA SER A 13 -27.48 -8.41 -5.97
C SER A 13 -26.05 -7.86 -5.99
N LEU A 14 -25.13 -8.52 -6.71
CA LEU A 14 -23.75 -8.03 -6.85
C LEU A 14 -23.68 -6.63 -7.48
N ASP A 15 -24.70 -6.26 -8.27
CA ASP A 15 -24.82 -4.92 -8.84
C ASP A 15 -25.15 -3.85 -7.80
N SER A 16 -25.71 -4.21 -6.64
CA SER A 16 -26.04 -3.29 -5.54
C SER A 16 -24.92 -3.14 -4.52
N VAL A 17 -23.79 -3.82 -4.70
CA VAL A 17 -22.63 -3.74 -3.79
C VAL A 17 -21.52 -2.95 -4.46
N ILE A 18 -21.09 -1.86 -3.83
CA ILE A 18 -19.95 -1.05 -4.25
C ILE A 18 -18.74 -1.41 -3.39
N VAL A 19 -17.59 -1.59 -4.01
CA VAL A 19 -16.34 -1.86 -3.30
C VAL A 19 -15.41 -0.69 -3.45
N ILE A 20 -14.92 -0.19 -2.32
CA ILE A 20 -14.04 0.96 -2.23
C ILE A 20 -12.72 0.46 -1.64
N HIS A 21 -11.64 0.57 -2.42
CA HIS A 21 -10.29 0.25 -1.98
C HIS A 21 -9.39 1.49 -2.11
N PRO A 22 -9.29 2.30 -1.04
CA PRO A 22 -8.47 3.50 -1.02
C PRO A 22 -6.98 3.18 -1.10
N GLY A 23 -6.21 4.01 -1.78
CA GLY A 23 -4.74 3.94 -1.82
C GLY A 23 -4.11 5.33 -1.79
N SER A 24 -2.80 5.41 -1.57
CA SER A 24 -2.13 6.71 -1.41
C SER A 24 -2.17 7.58 -2.68
N LEU A 25 -1.97 6.98 -3.85
CA LEU A 25 -2.05 7.69 -5.14
C LEU A 25 -3.32 7.35 -5.91
N TYR A 26 -3.76 6.10 -5.84
CA TYR A 26 -4.90 5.61 -6.62
C TYR A 26 -5.98 5.02 -5.74
N LEU A 27 -7.23 5.43 -6.00
CA LEU A 27 -8.44 4.80 -5.53
C LEU A 27 -8.83 3.70 -6.52
N ARG A 28 -9.19 2.52 -6.00
CA ARG A 28 -9.89 1.50 -6.78
C ARG A 28 -11.34 1.44 -6.33
N ILE A 29 -12.26 1.52 -7.28
CA ILE A 29 -13.70 1.54 -6.99
C ILE A 29 -14.50 0.86 -8.10
N GLY A 30 -15.54 0.12 -7.75
CA GLY A 30 -16.38 -0.60 -8.71
C GLY A 30 -17.58 -1.27 -8.04
N ARG A 31 -18.50 -1.80 -8.84
CA ARG A 31 -19.52 -2.75 -8.37
C ARG A 31 -18.88 -4.11 -8.10
N ALA A 32 -19.49 -4.92 -7.25
CA ALA A 32 -19.03 -6.28 -7.01
C ALA A 32 -19.15 -7.20 -8.22
N SER A 33 -20.05 -6.87 -9.14
CA SER A 33 -20.23 -7.54 -10.44
C SER A 33 -19.20 -7.13 -11.49
N ASP A 34 -18.45 -6.03 -11.29
CA ASP A 34 -17.49 -5.54 -12.28
C ASP A 34 -16.30 -6.50 -12.43
N GLY A 35 -15.91 -6.78 -13.67
CA GLY A 35 -14.74 -7.64 -13.94
C GLY A 35 -13.40 -7.00 -13.57
N ILE A 36 -13.31 -5.66 -13.61
CA ILE A 36 -12.12 -4.87 -13.27
C ILE A 36 -12.59 -3.57 -12.59
N PRO A 37 -12.08 -3.21 -11.40
CA PRO A 37 -12.44 -1.94 -10.77
C PRO A 37 -11.85 -0.75 -11.54
N HIS A 38 -12.54 0.38 -11.49
CA HIS A 38 -11.96 1.64 -11.96
C HIS A 38 -10.77 2.06 -11.10
N LYS A 39 -9.71 2.54 -11.75
CA LYS A 39 -8.54 3.13 -11.10
C LYS A 39 -8.61 4.65 -11.30
N TYR A 40 -8.62 5.41 -10.21
CA TYR A 40 -8.76 6.87 -10.22
C TYR A 40 -7.67 7.52 -9.37
N ILE A 41 -7.19 8.72 -9.73
CA ILE A 41 -6.26 9.48 -8.89
C ILE A 41 -6.99 9.88 -7.60
N HIS A 42 -6.43 9.50 -6.45
CA HIS A 42 -7.04 9.67 -5.13
C HIS A 42 -6.69 11.04 -4.54
N GLY A 43 -6.88 12.08 -5.34
CA GLY A 43 -6.60 13.46 -4.97
C GLY A 43 -7.69 14.40 -5.47
N LEU A 44 -7.81 15.53 -4.78
CA LEU A 44 -8.68 16.63 -5.16
C LEU A 44 -7.96 17.96 -4.98
N ALA A 45 -8.46 19.00 -5.63
CA ALA A 45 -8.05 20.36 -5.37
C ALA A 45 -9.25 21.22 -4.97
N ARG A 46 -9.10 22.07 -3.95
CA ARG A 46 -10.12 23.03 -3.53
C ARG A 46 -9.64 24.44 -3.77
N TYR A 47 -10.54 25.28 -4.27
CA TYR A 47 -10.27 26.71 -4.35
C TYR A 47 -10.11 27.30 -2.94
N SER A 48 -9.05 28.06 -2.73
CA SER A 48 -8.74 28.72 -1.47
C SER A 48 -9.39 30.10 -1.45
N LEU A 49 -10.23 30.35 -0.45
CA LEU A 49 -10.75 31.69 -0.18
C LEU A 49 -9.69 32.61 0.47
N PHE A 50 -8.58 32.03 0.92
CA PHE A 50 -7.47 32.73 1.59
C PHE A 50 -6.17 32.46 0.81
N ALA A 51 -5.78 33.38 -0.07
CA ALA A 51 -4.62 33.23 -0.96
C ALA A 51 -3.28 33.02 -0.22
N GLU A 52 -3.19 33.49 1.03
CA GLU A 52 -1.96 33.46 1.84
C GLU A 52 -1.54 32.04 2.29
N THR A 53 -2.46 31.07 2.31
CA THR A 53 -2.15 29.69 2.74
C THR A 53 -2.28 28.73 1.58
N ARG A 54 -1.13 28.32 1.00
CA ARG A 54 -1.05 27.34 -0.08
C ARG A 54 -0.53 25.99 0.43
N ARG A 55 -1.30 24.93 0.25
CA ARG A 55 -0.89 23.53 0.45
C ARG A 55 -1.04 22.78 -0.86
N ARG A 56 0.04 22.14 -1.31
CA ARG A 56 0.03 21.21 -2.43
C ARG A 56 0.73 19.92 -2.02
N ASP A 57 -0.06 18.89 -1.77
CA ASP A 57 0.45 17.57 -1.43
C ASP A 57 1.21 16.98 -2.63
N GLN A 58 2.43 16.50 -2.38
CA GLN A 58 3.25 15.85 -3.40
C GLN A 58 2.77 14.42 -3.66
N ILE A 59 2.92 13.95 -4.90
CA ILE A 59 2.61 12.55 -5.24
C ILE A 59 3.80 11.61 -5.12
N LEU A 60 5.02 12.14 -5.07
CA LEU A 60 6.24 11.36 -4.83
C LEU A 60 6.80 11.68 -3.45
N PRO A 61 7.46 10.71 -2.80
CA PRO A 61 8.07 10.94 -1.49
C PRO A 61 9.26 11.88 -1.61
N ASN A 62 9.62 12.55 -0.52
CA ASN A 62 10.87 13.29 -0.42
C ASN A 62 12.07 12.36 -0.64
N PHE A 63 13.04 12.81 -1.43
CA PHE A 63 14.20 12.02 -1.79
C PHE A 63 15.47 12.89 -1.96
N PRO A 64 16.60 12.53 -1.31
CA PRO A 64 16.67 11.61 -0.18
C PRO A 64 15.80 12.10 1.00
N TYR A 65 15.42 11.20 1.90
CA TYR A 65 14.58 11.58 3.05
C TYR A 65 15.21 12.70 3.89
N LYS A 66 16.53 12.61 4.10
CA LYS A 66 17.38 13.65 4.68
C LYS A 66 18.46 14.01 3.68
N ASN A 67 18.49 15.25 3.21
CA ASN A 67 19.49 15.70 2.24
C ASN A 67 20.79 16.15 2.93
N THR A 68 21.46 15.22 3.62
CA THR A 68 22.78 15.46 4.24
C THR A 68 23.89 14.90 3.36
N LEU A 69 25.13 15.36 3.58
CA LEU A 69 26.29 14.88 2.83
C LEU A 69 26.55 13.39 3.09
N GLU A 70 26.41 12.94 4.34
CA GLU A 70 26.58 11.54 4.72
C GLU A 70 25.59 10.66 3.96
N MET A 71 24.35 11.15 3.80
CA MET A 71 23.32 10.44 3.08
C MET A 71 23.66 10.27 1.59
N GLN A 72 24.11 11.34 0.95
CA GLN A 72 24.53 11.30 -0.45
C GLN A 72 25.71 10.35 -0.67
N MET A 73 26.68 10.32 0.26
CA MET A 73 27.82 9.41 0.22
C MET A 73 27.38 7.95 0.37
N ALA A 74 26.51 7.65 1.35
CA ALA A 74 26.00 6.30 1.58
C ALA A 74 25.19 5.77 0.38
N MET A 75 24.39 6.63 -0.25
CA MET A 75 23.66 6.30 -1.47
C MET A 75 24.59 5.98 -2.63
N GLU A 76 25.67 6.75 -2.81
CA GLU A 76 26.62 6.54 -3.89
C GLU A 76 27.44 5.26 -3.69
N GLU A 77 27.85 4.98 -2.45
CA GLU A 77 28.50 3.72 -2.09
C GLU A 77 27.57 2.54 -2.38
N SER A 78 26.31 2.62 -1.93
CA SER A 78 25.29 1.60 -2.15
C SER A 78 25.03 1.36 -3.65
N ARG A 79 25.02 2.43 -4.46
CA ARG A 79 24.90 2.36 -5.93
C ARG A 79 26.08 1.61 -6.55
N LEU A 80 27.29 1.90 -6.10
CA LEU A 80 28.50 1.23 -6.58
C LEU A 80 28.52 -0.26 -6.21
N GLN A 81 28.14 -0.60 -4.96
CA GLN A 81 27.98 -1.97 -4.52
C GLN A 81 26.95 -2.73 -5.36
N ALA A 82 25.79 -2.12 -5.64
CA ALA A 82 24.77 -2.70 -6.50
C ALA A 82 25.31 -2.95 -7.93
N SER A 83 26.05 -2.01 -8.49
CA SER A 83 26.67 -2.16 -9.81
C SER A 83 27.66 -3.32 -9.87
N HIS A 84 28.56 -3.47 -8.87
CA HIS A 84 29.49 -4.59 -8.80
C HIS A 84 28.78 -5.93 -8.60
N MET A 85 27.71 -5.95 -7.82
CA MET A 85 26.89 -7.15 -7.61
C MET A 85 26.19 -7.58 -8.90
N LEU A 86 25.62 -6.64 -9.67
CA LEU A 86 25.03 -6.93 -10.97
C LEU A 86 26.07 -7.42 -11.99
N GLN A 87 27.27 -6.84 -12.02
CA GLN A 87 28.35 -7.25 -12.92
C GLN A 87 28.92 -8.64 -12.58
N SER A 88 28.92 -9.03 -11.31
CA SER A 88 29.39 -10.35 -10.86
C SER A 88 28.32 -11.45 -10.97
N SER A 89 27.07 -11.07 -11.23
CA SER A 89 25.96 -12.01 -11.41
C SER A 89 26.05 -12.76 -12.75
N LEU A 90 25.52 -13.99 -12.75
CA LEU A 90 25.41 -14.82 -13.95
C LEU A 90 24.04 -14.64 -14.61
N GLN A 91 24.05 -14.74 -15.94
CA GLN A 91 22.85 -14.90 -16.76
C GLN A 91 22.39 -16.37 -16.72
N SER A 92 21.16 -16.62 -17.16
CA SER A 92 20.56 -17.96 -17.26
C SER A 92 21.35 -18.91 -18.16
N ASN A 93 22.12 -18.37 -19.12
CA ASN A 93 22.99 -19.16 -19.99
C ASN A 93 24.37 -19.50 -19.35
N GLY A 94 24.63 -19.05 -18.12
CA GLY A 94 25.89 -19.27 -17.40
C GLY A 94 26.96 -18.22 -17.66
N ASP A 95 26.75 -17.29 -18.61
CA ASP A 95 27.69 -16.21 -18.87
C ASP A 95 27.61 -15.14 -17.78
N ARG A 96 28.75 -14.49 -17.52
CA ARG A 96 28.76 -13.30 -16.65
C ARG A 96 28.03 -12.15 -17.31
N ARG A 97 27.27 -11.39 -16.53
CA ARG A 97 26.75 -10.11 -16.99
C ARG A 97 27.89 -9.13 -17.22
N TYR A 98 27.74 -8.28 -18.22
CA TYR A 98 28.63 -7.14 -18.43
C TYR A 98 27.94 -5.87 -17.92
N ALA A 99 28.72 -4.99 -17.28
CA ALA A 99 28.21 -3.73 -16.77
C ALA A 99 27.97 -2.74 -17.91
N THR A 100 27.00 -1.84 -17.71
CA THR A 100 26.78 -0.69 -18.58
C THR A 100 27.18 0.59 -17.83
N PRO A 101 28.41 1.10 -17.99
CA PRO A 101 28.91 2.20 -17.16
C PRO A 101 28.07 3.49 -17.33
N PRO A 102 27.72 4.18 -16.24
CA PRO A 102 26.97 5.45 -16.32
C PRO A 102 27.62 6.50 -17.22
N GLN A 103 28.97 6.52 -17.31
CA GLN A 103 29.70 7.45 -18.17
C GLN A 103 29.42 7.21 -19.66
N GLN A 104 29.25 5.95 -20.08
CA GLN A 104 28.91 5.59 -21.46
C GLN A 104 27.50 6.06 -21.79
N ILE A 105 26.54 5.80 -20.89
CA ILE A 105 25.15 6.25 -21.04
C ILE A 105 25.08 7.79 -21.07
N ALA A 106 25.79 8.44 -20.16
CA ALA A 106 25.87 9.89 -20.09
C ALA A 106 26.43 10.53 -21.38
N ALA A 107 27.43 9.90 -22.01
CA ALA A 107 28.00 10.39 -23.26
C ALA A 107 26.98 10.37 -24.40
N TYR A 108 26.11 9.36 -24.47
CA TYR A 108 25.00 9.33 -25.43
C TYR A 108 23.93 10.36 -25.08
N ASN A 109 23.45 10.36 -23.84
CA ASN A 109 22.32 11.19 -23.40
C ASN A 109 22.61 12.69 -23.47
N ARG A 110 23.84 13.11 -23.18
CA ARG A 110 24.26 14.52 -23.30
C ARG A 110 24.14 15.06 -24.73
N ASN A 111 24.27 14.19 -25.72
CA ASN A 111 24.17 14.52 -27.13
C ASN A 111 22.77 14.30 -27.70
N SER A 112 21.78 13.94 -26.86
CA SER A 112 20.39 13.76 -27.29
C SER A 112 19.76 15.12 -27.63
N ILE A 113 19.38 15.29 -28.89
CA ILE A 113 18.81 16.53 -29.39
C ILE A 113 17.28 16.51 -29.21
N PRO A 114 16.68 17.57 -28.65
CA PRO A 114 15.23 17.67 -28.54
C PRO A 114 14.56 17.72 -29.92
N GLN A 115 13.50 16.91 -30.08
CA GLN A 115 12.62 16.93 -31.26
C GLN A 115 11.25 17.48 -30.86
N TYR A 116 10.85 18.59 -31.49
CA TYR A 116 9.52 19.17 -31.28
C TYR A 116 8.52 18.51 -32.22
N LYS A 117 7.40 18.03 -31.67
CA LYS A 117 6.25 17.62 -32.46
C LYS A 117 5.27 18.78 -32.59
N ASP A 118 4.58 18.86 -33.72
CA ASP A 118 3.54 19.85 -33.95
C ASP A 118 2.26 19.59 -33.13
N THR A 119 2.16 18.43 -32.50
CA THR A 119 1.15 18.16 -31.48
C THR A 119 1.37 19.08 -30.28
N VAL A 120 0.37 19.91 -30.01
CA VAL A 120 0.32 20.80 -28.84
C VAL A 120 -0.51 20.13 -27.77
N THR A 121 0.05 20.04 -26.56
CA THR A 121 -0.74 19.61 -25.39
C THR A 121 -1.84 20.65 -25.20
N PRO A 122 -3.10 20.27 -24.97
CA PRO A 122 -4.14 21.22 -24.58
C PRO A 122 -3.61 22.17 -23.50
N ASP A 123 -4.04 23.44 -23.55
CA ASP A 123 -3.73 24.40 -22.50
C ASP A 123 -4.13 23.86 -21.12
N LEU A 124 -3.52 24.43 -20.08
CA LEU A 124 -3.98 24.22 -18.70
C LEU A 124 -5.49 24.36 -18.66
N LEU A 125 -6.15 23.64 -17.75
CA LEU A 125 -7.56 23.91 -17.49
C LEU A 125 -7.64 25.35 -17.01
N GLN A 126 -7.99 26.25 -17.92
CA GLN A 126 -8.53 27.54 -17.58
C GLN A 126 -9.90 27.21 -17.00
N PRO A 127 -10.12 27.31 -15.68
CA PRO A 127 -11.47 27.14 -15.17
C PRO A 127 -12.33 28.15 -15.93
N LYS A 128 -13.26 27.65 -16.75
CA LYS A 128 -14.05 28.48 -17.68
C LYS A 128 -14.77 29.63 -16.97
N THR A 129 -14.88 29.54 -15.65
CA THR A 129 -15.26 30.59 -14.70
C THR A 129 -14.61 30.28 -13.34
N PRO A 130 -14.41 31.27 -12.47
CA PRO A 130 -14.10 31.07 -11.04
C PRO A 130 -15.19 30.31 -10.23
N ASP A 131 -16.13 29.59 -10.88
CA ASP A 131 -17.24 28.87 -10.23
C ASP A 131 -16.95 27.39 -9.90
N VAL A 132 -15.82 26.82 -10.33
CA VAL A 132 -15.51 25.42 -9.98
C VAL A 132 -14.80 25.39 -8.64
N SER A 133 -15.52 25.10 -7.56
CA SER A 133 -14.94 25.09 -6.20
C SER A 133 -14.01 23.91 -5.92
N ILE A 134 -14.17 22.79 -6.64
CA ILE A 134 -13.44 21.54 -6.42
C ILE A 134 -13.10 20.86 -7.75
N LEU A 135 -11.85 20.41 -7.90
CA LEU A 135 -11.36 19.58 -9.00
C LEU A 135 -10.97 18.20 -8.47
N PHE A 136 -11.11 17.15 -9.29
CA PHE A 136 -10.90 15.77 -8.87
C PHE A 136 -10.01 15.01 -9.84
N GLY A 137 -9.25 14.03 -9.33
CA GLY A 137 -8.56 13.07 -10.18
C GLY A 137 -7.43 13.70 -10.99
N GLU A 138 -7.27 13.32 -12.26
CA GLU A 138 -6.19 13.83 -13.13
C GLU A 138 -6.32 15.33 -13.44
N ASP A 139 -7.51 15.91 -13.31
CA ASP A 139 -7.75 17.34 -13.54
C ASP A 139 -6.91 18.22 -12.59
N ILE A 140 -6.53 17.70 -11.42
CA ILE A 140 -5.69 18.41 -10.45
C ILE A 140 -4.29 18.72 -10.99
N PHE A 141 -3.80 17.94 -11.96
CA PHE A 141 -2.47 18.11 -12.53
C PHE A 141 -2.40 19.23 -13.57
N ASN A 142 -3.56 19.64 -14.10
CA ASN A 142 -3.68 20.67 -15.12
C ASN A 142 -4.09 22.03 -14.56
N ILE A 143 -3.98 22.22 -13.24
CA ILE A 143 -4.29 23.48 -12.55
C ILE A 143 -3.19 24.50 -12.86
N ASP A 144 -3.61 25.71 -13.25
CA ASP A 144 -2.70 26.83 -13.42
C ASP A 144 -2.01 27.20 -12.09
N PRO A 145 -0.66 27.22 -12.03
CA PRO A 145 0.10 27.62 -10.84
C PRO A 145 -0.30 28.97 -10.23
N GLU A 146 -0.81 29.90 -11.05
CA GLU A 146 -1.26 31.22 -10.59
C GLU A 146 -2.58 31.16 -9.82
N LEU A 147 -3.39 30.13 -10.02
CA LEU A 147 -4.68 29.98 -9.33
C LEU A 147 -4.49 29.51 -7.88
N ASP A 148 -5.36 30.02 -7.01
CA ASP A 148 -5.34 29.77 -5.57
C ASP A 148 -5.99 28.43 -5.19
N TYR A 149 -5.52 27.33 -5.77
CA TYR A 149 -5.95 25.98 -5.37
C TYR A 149 -4.99 25.32 -4.39
N ASN A 150 -5.58 24.72 -3.37
CA ASN A 150 -4.92 23.76 -2.50
C ASN A 150 -5.16 22.34 -3.02
N VAL A 151 -4.11 21.52 -3.10
CA VAL A 151 -4.17 20.13 -3.59
C VAL A 151 -3.96 19.18 -2.43
N PHE A 152 -4.88 18.23 -2.27
CA PHE A 152 -4.92 17.29 -1.15
C PHE A 152 -4.93 15.84 -1.63
N PHE A 153 -4.10 15.02 -1.00
CA PHE A 153 -4.14 13.56 -1.11
C PHE A 153 -4.54 13.00 0.26
N PRO A 154 -5.80 12.56 0.44
CA PRO A 154 -6.35 12.22 1.76
C PRO A 154 -5.74 10.97 2.41
N VAL A 155 -5.00 10.16 1.66
CA VAL A 155 -4.35 8.94 2.14
C VAL A 155 -2.86 9.02 1.85
N ASN A 156 -2.03 8.77 2.87
CA ASN A 156 -0.58 8.73 2.73
C ASN A 156 -0.02 7.52 3.50
N ASN A 157 0.89 6.76 2.87
CA ASN A 157 1.54 5.58 3.47
C ASN A 157 0.58 4.56 4.14
N GLY A 158 -0.63 4.39 3.59
CA GLY A 158 -1.65 3.47 4.12
C GLY A 158 -2.44 4.02 5.31
N GLU A 159 -2.34 5.30 5.62
CA GLU A 159 -3.10 5.98 6.67
C GLU A 159 -3.82 7.21 6.12
N LEU A 160 -4.82 7.71 6.86
CA LEU A 160 -5.38 9.03 6.59
C LEU A 160 -4.26 10.08 6.72
N ASN A 161 -4.18 11.02 5.78
CA ASN A 161 -3.18 12.08 5.74
C ASN A 161 -3.49 13.20 6.75
N VAL A 162 -3.58 12.81 8.02
CA VAL A 162 -3.84 13.69 9.16
C VAL A 162 -2.53 14.34 9.57
N ASN A 163 -2.50 15.66 9.58
CA ASN A 163 -1.31 16.45 9.91
C ASN A 163 -1.72 17.83 10.46
N GLY A 164 -0.76 18.57 11.03
CA GLY A 164 -1.00 19.90 11.61
C GLY A 164 -1.18 21.03 10.60
N GLN A 165 -1.26 20.74 9.30
CA GLN A 165 -1.40 21.74 8.25
C GLN A 165 -2.88 21.93 7.85
N ILE A 166 -3.16 22.96 7.05
CA ILE A 166 -4.49 23.20 6.47
C ILE A 166 -5.03 21.94 5.79
N GLY A 167 -6.28 21.57 6.05
CA GLY A 167 -6.90 20.35 5.52
C GLY A 167 -6.39 19.04 6.13
N GLY A 168 -5.52 19.11 7.15
CA GLY A 168 -4.92 17.95 7.81
C GLY A 168 -5.68 17.44 9.03
N SER A 169 -6.83 18.02 9.41
CA SER A 169 -7.65 17.44 10.49
C SER A 169 -8.37 16.17 10.02
N VAL A 170 -8.71 15.26 10.94
CA VAL A 170 -9.50 14.05 10.63
C VAL A 170 -10.79 14.43 9.87
N THR A 171 -11.49 15.47 10.32
CA THR A 171 -12.73 15.94 9.69
C THR A 171 -12.53 16.45 8.26
N ALA A 172 -11.45 17.20 8.00
CA ALA A 172 -11.16 17.71 6.66
C ALA A 172 -10.77 16.57 5.71
N VAL A 173 -9.93 15.64 6.17
CA VAL A 173 -9.53 14.46 5.40
C VAL A 173 -10.74 13.59 5.05
N LEU A 174 -11.67 13.38 5.98
CA LEU A 174 -12.92 12.64 5.72
C LEU A 174 -13.81 13.38 4.72
N ALA A 175 -13.95 14.70 4.84
CA ALA A 175 -14.73 15.50 3.87
C ALA A 175 -14.12 15.42 2.45
N ASP A 176 -12.79 15.31 2.34
CA ASP A 176 -12.12 15.09 1.06
C ASP A 176 -12.35 13.68 0.51
N LEU A 177 -12.29 12.65 1.36
CA LEU A 177 -12.65 11.28 0.98
C LEU A 177 -14.09 11.18 0.50
N GLU A 178 -15.04 11.74 1.26
CA GLU A 178 -16.46 11.78 0.89
C GLU A 178 -16.67 12.44 -0.48
N ALA A 179 -16.02 13.58 -0.71
CA ALA A 179 -16.11 14.31 -1.98
C ALA A 179 -15.56 13.49 -3.16
N ILE A 180 -14.36 12.90 -3.01
CA ILE A 180 -13.75 12.08 -4.07
C ILE A 180 -14.60 10.84 -4.35
N TRP A 181 -15.02 10.12 -3.31
CA TRP A 181 -15.77 8.87 -3.48
C TRP A 181 -17.15 9.15 -4.08
N THR A 182 -17.84 10.18 -3.61
CA THR A 182 -19.11 10.62 -4.20
C THR A 182 -18.94 11.01 -5.67
N HIS A 183 -17.89 11.76 -6.00
CA HIS A 183 -17.58 12.10 -7.40
C HIS A 183 -17.33 10.85 -8.25
N CYS A 184 -16.54 9.91 -7.77
CA CYS A 184 -16.22 8.68 -8.48
C CYS A 184 -17.46 7.79 -8.68
N ILE A 185 -18.30 7.64 -7.66
CA ILE A 185 -19.53 6.83 -7.77
C ILE A 185 -20.50 7.47 -8.77
N ASN A 186 -20.70 8.78 -8.69
CA ASN A 186 -21.55 9.52 -9.64
C ASN A 186 -21.01 9.42 -11.08
N LYS A 187 -19.71 9.68 -11.29
CA LYS A 187 -19.08 9.79 -12.62
C LYS A 187 -18.78 8.45 -13.27
N LEU A 188 -18.26 7.49 -12.50
CA LEU A 188 -17.75 6.21 -13.03
C LEU A 188 -18.82 5.12 -13.00
N LEU A 189 -19.66 5.08 -11.96
CA LEU A 189 -20.68 4.04 -11.79
C LEU A 189 -22.09 4.48 -12.22
N GLY A 190 -22.28 5.77 -12.50
CA GLY A 190 -23.55 6.36 -12.92
C GLY A 190 -24.63 6.36 -11.84
N ILE A 191 -24.25 6.23 -10.57
CA ILE A 191 -25.16 6.14 -9.42
C ILE A 191 -25.24 7.52 -8.76
N LYS A 192 -26.43 8.13 -8.71
CA LYS A 192 -26.59 9.46 -8.09
C LYS A 192 -26.53 9.34 -6.56
N SER A 193 -26.02 10.37 -5.89
CA SER A 193 -25.94 10.44 -4.42
C SER A 193 -27.27 10.18 -3.70
N ILE A 194 -28.41 10.57 -4.30
CA ILE A 194 -29.73 10.30 -3.72
C ILE A 194 -30.06 8.81 -3.68
N GLU A 195 -29.42 7.99 -4.53
CA GLU A 195 -29.66 6.55 -4.65
C GLU A 195 -28.74 5.72 -3.74
N PHE A 196 -27.79 6.32 -3.04
CA PHE A 196 -26.79 5.59 -2.22
C PHE A 196 -27.43 4.66 -1.18
N HIS A 197 -28.62 5.02 -0.65
CA HIS A 197 -29.39 4.19 0.28
C HIS A 197 -29.86 2.84 -0.28
N ASN A 198 -29.78 2.64 -1.61
CA ASN A 198 -30.09 1.37 -2.26
C ASN A 198 -28.87 0.43 -2.35
N TYR A 199 -27.68 0.92 -2.02
CA TYR A 199 -26.41 0.20 -2.23
C TYR A 199 -25.75 -0.15 -0.90
N GLN A 200 -25.03 -1.28 -0.89
CA GLN A 200 -24.12 -1.66 0.18
C GLN A 200 -22.68 -1.29 -0.20
N VAL A 201 -21.83 -1.08 0.81
CA VAL A 201 -20.41 -0.81 0.60
C VAL A 201 -19.55 -1.91 1.22
N ILE A 202 -18.53 -2.38 0.50
CA ILE A 202 -17.39 -3.08 1.08
C ILE A 202 -16.21 -2.12 1.06
N LEU A 203 -15.76 -1.70 2.24
CA LEU A 203 -14.60 -0.85 2.41
C LEU A 203 -13.39 -1.73 2.71
N ILE A 204 -12.41 -1.72 1.81
CA ILE A 204 -11.12 -2.37 2.03
C ILE A 204 -10.26 -1.45 2.91
N ILE A 205 -9.81 -1.97 4.04
CA ILE A 205 -8.97 -1.26 5.01
C ILE A 205 -7.56 -1.89 5.07
N PRO A 206 -6.53 -1.13 5.46
CA PRO A 206 -5.18 -1.68 5.61
C PRO A 206 -5.09 -2.75 6.70
N ASP A 207 -4.12 -3.67 6.59
CA ASP A 207 -3.79 -4.68 7.60
C ASP A 207 -3.49 -4.11 9.00
N ILE A 208 -2.69 -3.05 9.06
CA ILE A 208 -2.41 -2.22 10.25
C ILE A 208 -3.23 -0.92 10.10
N PHE A 209 -4.22 -0.74 10.95
CA PHE A 209 -5.14 0.40 10.82
C PHE A 209 -5.37 1.10 12.16
N ASN A 210 -5.68 2.39 12.08
CA ASN A 210 -6.17 3.15 13.23
C ASN A 210 -7.68 2.92 13.37
N LYS A 211 -8.09 2.29 14.48
CA LYS A 211 -9.51 1.98 14.77
C LYS A 211 -10.41 3.21 14.73
N VAL A 212 -9.94 4.34 15.25
CA VAL A 212 -10.71 5.61 15.24
C VAL A 212 -10.93 6.07 13.80
N HIS A 213 -9.89 6.07 12.98
CA HIS A 213 -10.01 6.48 11.57
C HIS A 213 -10.97 5.57 10.79
N VAL A 214 -10.91 4.25 11.02
CA VAL A 214 -11.82 3.29 10.38
C VAL A 214 -13.25 3.48 10.84
N ARG A 215 -13.48 3.70 12.15
CA ARG A 215 -14.79 4.05 12.71
C ARG A 215 -15.36 5.29 12.03
N GLU A 216 -14.59 6.38 11.94
CA GLU A 216 -15.06 7.62 11.32
C GLU A 216 -15.32 7.47 9.81
N MET A 217 -14.52 6.68 9.08
CA MET A 217 -14.80 6.35 7.67
C MET A 217 -16.11 5.56 7.52
N MET A 218 -16.37 4.61 8.42
CA MET A 218 -17.63 3.86 8.43
C MET A 218 -18.82 4.77 8.75
N SER A 219 -18.68 5.66 9.75
CA SER A 219 -19.68 6.67 10.09
C SER A 219 -19.96 7.60 8.90
N MET A 220 -18.94 8.05 8.17
CA MET A 220 -19.09 8.85 6.96
C MET A 220 -19.90 8.11 5.88
N ILE A 221 -19.59 6.82 5.62
CA ILE A 221 -20.31 6.00 4.63
C ILE A 221 -21.80 5.82 5.02
N LEU A 222 -22.08 5.54 6.29
CA LEU A 222 -23.43 5.20 6.74
C LEU A 222 -24.29 6.43 7.04
N LEU A 223 -23.72 7.48 7.64
CA LEU A 223 -24.47 8.62 8.15
C LEU A 223 -24.47 9.79 7.16
N SER A 224 -23.30 10.16 6.62
CA SER A 224 -23.17 11.27 5.67
C SER A 224 -23.60 10.84 4.26
N MET A 225 -23.00 9.78 3.73
CA MET A 225 -23.29 9.27 2.39
C MET A 225 -24.57 8.41 2.33
N LYS A 226 -25.09 7.97 3.49
CA LYS A 226 -26.37 7.25 3.61
C LYS A 226 -26.46 5.94 2.83
N PHE A 227 -25.36 5.19 2.73
CA PHE A 227 -25.41 3.84 2.18
C PHE A 227 -26.20 2.89 3.10
N LYS A 228 -26.79 1.85 2.51
CA LYS A 228 -27.64 0.87 3.22
C LYS A 228 -26.88 0.14 4.33
N SER A 229 -25.65 -0.26 4.05
CA SER A 229 -24.77 -0.96 4.97
C SER A 229 -23.32 -0.86 4.52
N CYS A 230 -22.38 -1.12 5.43
CA CYS A 230 -20.94 -1.10 5.16
C CYS A 230 -20.27 -2.31 5.82
N LEU A 231 -19.45 -3.04 5.06
CA LEU A 231 -18.61 -4.14 5.53
C LEU A 231 -17.14 -3.75 5.42
N LEU A 232 -16.36 -4.01 6.47
CA LEU A 232 -14.93 -3.76 6.51
C LEU A 232 -14.17 -5.05 6.20
N VAL A 233 -13.18 -5.00 5.29
CA VAL A 233 -12.32 -6.15 4.99
C VAL A 233 -10.88 -5.69 4.92
N GLN A 234 -9.97 -6.41 5.58
CA GLN A 234 -8.54 -6.10 5.51
C GLN A 234 -7.97 -6.39 4.11
N ASP A 235 -7.10 -5.53 3.61
CA ASP A 235 -6.51 -5.61 2.27
C ASP A 235 -5.77 -6.92 2.00
N HIS A 236 -5.04 -7.45 2.98
CA HIS A 236 -4.34 -8.73 2.84
C HIS A 236 -5.28 -9.94 2.83
N VAL A 237 -6.36 -9.91 3.62
CA VAL A 237 -7.42 -10.94 3.57
C VAL A 237 -8.17 -10.86 2.24
N ALA A 238 -8.46 -9.65 1.76
CA ALA A 238 -9.06 -9.45 0.45
C ALA A 238 -8.15 -9.95 -0.69
N ALA A 239 -6.83 -9.82 -0.53
CA ALA A 239 -5.86 -10.33 -1.49
C ALA A 239 -5.87 -11.87 -1.56
N THR A 240 -5.93 -12.57 -0.42
CA THR A 240 -6.00 -14.04 -0.42
C THR A 240 -7.30 -14.55 -1.03
N TYR A 241 -8.44 -13.92 -0.72
CA TYR A 241 -9.71 -14.21 -1.39
C TYR A 241 -9.63 -13.95 -2.90
N GLY A 242 -9.05 -12.82 -3.30
CA GLY A 242 -8.87 -12.49 -4.71
C GLY A 242 -7.98 -13.47 -5.47
N ALA A 243 -7.03 -14.10 -4.77
CA ALA A 243 -6.14 -15.13 -5.31
C ALA A 243 -6.69 -16.57 -5.16
N GLY A 244 -7.79 -16.77 -4.42
CA GLY A 244 -8.33 -18.10 -4.12
C GLY A 244 -7.44 -18.92 -3.17
N LEU A 245 -6.71 -18.26 -2.27
CA LEU A 245 -5.79 -18.88 -1.33
C LEU A 245 -6.39 -18.91 0.09
N GLY A 246 -6.38 -20.09 0.72
CA GLY A 246 -6.75 -20.24 2.13
C GLY A 246 -5.65 -19.78 3.10
N CYS A 247 -4.38 -19.88 2.69
CA CYS A 247 -3.24 -19.40 3.47
C CYS A 247 -2.14 -18.80 2.57
N ALA A 248 -1.56 -17.67 2.97
CA ALA A 248 -0.43 -17.04 2.29
C ALA A 248 0.29 -16.00 3.17
N CYS A 249 1.60 -15.82 2.97
CA CYS A 249 2.28 -14.59 3.35
C CYS A 249 2.02 -13.53 2.27
N VAL A 250 1.21 -12.53 2.58
CA VAL A 250 0.81 -11.48 1.64
C VAL A 250 1.81 -10.33 1.71
N VAL A 251 2.31 -9.90 0.56
CA VAL A 251 3.25 -8.79 0.37
C VAL A 251 2.60 -7.79 -0.58
N ASP A 252 2.00 -6.73 -0.06
CA ASP A 252 1.40 -5.65 -0.86
C ASP A 252 2.40 -4.51 -1.06
N VAL A 253 2.97 -4.40 -2.27
CA VAL A 253 3.85 -3.31 -2.65
C VAL A 253 3.05 -2.22 -3.35
N GLY A 254 2.69 -1.17 -2.61
CA GLY A 254 1.94 -0.02 -3.08
C GLY A 254 2.81 1.11 -3.60
N HIS A 255 2.21 2.31 -3.68
CA HIS A 255 2.90 3.53 -4.12
C HIS A 255 3.78 4.13 -3.01
N GLY A 256 3.19 4.47 -1.86
CA GLY A 256 3.91 5.04 -0.71
C GLY A 256 4.30 4.04 0.38
N LYS A 257 3.68 2.85 0.39
CA LYS A 257 3.92 1.82 1.41
C LYS A 257 4.09 0.44 0.81
N THR A 258 4.75 -0.42 1.57
CA THR A 258 4.77 -1.87 1.39
C THR A 258 4.29 -2.50 2.68
N SER A 259 3.36 -3.46 2.65
CA SER A 259 2.90 -4.17 3.85
C SER A 259 3.07 -5.67 3.69
N VAL A 260 3.36 -6.35 4.79
CA VAL A 260 3.56 -7.79 4.87
C VAL A 260 2.78 -8.35 6.06
N SER A 261 1.96 -9.38 5.83
CA SER A 261 1.37 -10.17 6.91
C SER A 261 1.01 -11.58 6.46
N CYS A 262 1.00 -12.51 7.39
CA CYS A 262 0.56 -13.88 7.15
C CYS A 262 -0.96 -13.98 7.35
N VAL A 263 -1.65 -14.57 6.39
CA VAL A 263 -3.09 -14.79 6.41
C VAL A 263 -3.36 -16.29 6.40
N GLU A 264 -4.22 -16.75 7.30
CA GLU A 264 -4.69 -18.14 7.36
C GLU A 264 -6.20 -18.15 7.61
N ASP A 265 -6.95 -18.91 6.82
CA ASP A 265 -8.40 -19.12 6.93
C ASP A 265 -9.24 -17.83 7.02
N GLY A 266 -8.80 -16.80 6.30
CA GLY A 266 -9.45 -15.49 6.24
C GLY A 266 -9.04 -14.54 7.36
N ILE A 267 -8.03 -14.88 8.16
CA ILE A 267 -7.56 -14.09 9.31
C ILE A 267 -6.11 -13.66 9.09
N SER A 268 -5.85 -12.35 9.13
CA SER A 268 -4.49 -11.81 9.15
C SER A 268 -3.92 -11.89 10.58
N GLN A 269 -2.81 -12.61 10.75
CA GLN A 269 -2.17 -12.83 12.05
C GLN A 269 -1.51 -11.54 12.56
N ALA A 270 -2.00 -10.99 13.67
CA ALA A 270 -1.66 -9.64 14.14
C ALA A 270 -0.15 -9.45 14.40
N ASN A 271 0.50 -10.42 15.02
CA ASN A 271 1.93 -10.41 15.32
C ASN A 271 2.81 -10.39 14.04
N THR A 272 2.33 -10.90 12.92
CA THR A 272 3.08 -10.97 11.66
C THR A 272 3.04 -9.67 10.85
N ARG A 273 2.17 -8.71 11.20
CA ARG A 273 1.94 -7.49 10.42
C ARG A 273 3.11 -6.52 10.52
N ILE A 274 3.65 -6.15 9.36
CA ILE A 274 4.73 -5.17 9.23
C ILE A 274 4.45 -4.28 8.03
N ARG A 275 4.54 -2.96 8.21
CA ARG A 275 4.45 -1.99 7.13
C ARG A 275 5.76 -1.22 7.00
N LEU A 276 6.25 -1.12 5.78
CA LEU A 276 7.35 -0.26 5.38
C LEU A 276 6.80 1.01 4.74
N ARG A 277 7.35 2.17 5.11
CA ARG A 277 6.98 3.49 4.59
C ARG A 277 7.77 3.83 3.31
N TYR A 278 7.89 2.84 2.44
CA TYR A 278 8.42 3.00 1.09
C TYR A 278 7.74 2.04 0.12
N GLY A 279 7.68 2.43 -1.15
CA GLY A 279 7.09 1.63 -2.21
C GLY A 279 7.49 2.13 -3.60
N GLY A 280 6.59 1.94 -4.58
CA GLY A 280 6.85 2.28 -5.97
C GLY A 280 7.20 3.76 -6.21
N GLY A 281 6.72 4.69 -5.39
CA GLY A 281 7.07 6.11 -5.47
C GLY A 281 8.52 6.40 -5.10
N ASN A 282 9.09 5.65 -4.14
CA ASN A 282 10.50 5.75 -3.79
C ASN A 282 11.40 5.20 -4.92
N ILE A 283 10.96 4.13 -5.59
CA ILE A 283 11.65 3.60 -6.78
C ILE A 283 11.65 4.66 -7.88
N THR A 284 10.53 5.38 -8.08
CA THR A 284 10.44 6.48 -9.06
C THR A 284 11.48 7.57 -8.77
N GLN A 285 11.61 8.01 -7.51
CA GLN A 285 12.59 9.03 -7.13
C GLN A 285 14.04 8.53 -7.25
N ALA A 286 14.31 7.29 -6.84
CA ALA A 286 15.62 6.68 -7.02
C ALA A 286 15.99 6.58 -8.51
N PHE A 287 15.02 6.27 -9.37
CA PHE A 287 15.24 6.20 -10.81
C PHE A 287 15.54 7.58 -11.42
N ASP A 288 14.79 8.64 -11.06
CA ASP A 288 15.12 10.02 -11.47
C ASP A 288 16.55 10.40 -11.07
N TRP A 289 16.95 10.10 -9.82
CA TRP A 289 18.30 10.35 -9.33
C TRP A 289 19.39 9.64 -10.13
N LEU A 290 19.16 8.37 -10.51
CA LEU A 290 20.08 7.60 -11.34
C LEU A 290 20.13 8.10 -12.79
N LEU A 291 18.98 8.47 -13.37
CA LEU A 291 18.92 9.04 -14.72
C LEU A 291 19.67 10.38 -14.80
N LYS A 292 19.56 11.23 -13.79
CA LYS A 292 20.32 12.50 -13.71
C LYS A 292 21.84 12.27 -13.70
N ARG A 293 22.31 11.22 -13.03
CA ARG A 293 23.74 10.80 -13.07
C ARG A 293 24.17 10.34 -14.46
N CYS A 294 23.22 9.90 -15.28
CA CYS A 294 23.41 9.51 -16.67
C CYS A 294 23.11 10.65 -17.66
N SER A 295 23.23 11.91 -17.22
CA SER A 295 22.98 13.11 -18.03
C SER A 295 21.61 13.09 -18.74
N PHE A 296 20.55 12.68 -18.03
CA PHE A 296 19.18 12.74 -18.55
C PHE A 296 18.90 14.11 -19.19
N PRO A 297 18.50 14.17 -20.47
CA PRO A 297 18.61 15.39 -21.27
C PRO A 297 17.62 16.49 -20.88
N TYR A 298 16.53 16.13 -20.19
CA TYR A 298 15.53 17.07 -19.68
C TYR A 298 16.01 17.67 -18.34
N GLN A 299 16.78 18.75 -18.42
CA GLN A 299 17.50 19.33 -17.27
C GLN A 299 16.56 19.97 -16.24
N GLU A 300 15.43 20.50 -16.69
CA GLU A 300 14.42 21.16 -15.87
C GLU A 300 13.44 20.18 -15.20
N CYS A 301 13.66 18.86 -15.32
CA CYS A 301 12.86 17.82 -14.68
C CYS A 301 12.89 17.95 -13.15
N ASN A 302 11.73 18.24 -12.55
CA ASN A 302 11.56 18.33 -11.11
C ASN A 302 10.32 17.53 -10.65
N PRO A 303 10.44 16.20 -10.49
CA PRO A 303 9.32 15.34 -10.12
C PRO A 303 8.83 15.54 -8.68
N THR A 304 9.57 16.24 -7.82
CA THR A 304 9.13 16.59 -6.47
C THR A 304 8.19 17.79 -6.48
N ALA A 305 8.43 18.78 -7.35
CA ALA A 305 7.65 20.01 -7.41
C ALA A 305 6.59 20.02 -8.51
N ASN A 306 6.74 19.20 -9.56
CA ASN A 306 5.89 19.21 -10.74
C ASN A 306 5.22 17.85 -10.97
N TYR A 307 3.89 17.83 -11.03
CA TYR A 307 3.12 16.61 -11.21
C TYR A 307 3.32 15.95 -12.58
N HIS A 308 3.49 16.72 -13.67
CA HIS A 308 3.77 16.13 -14.99
C HIS A 308 5.12 15.43 -15.02
N ASP A 309 6.14 16.02 -14.39
CA ASP A 309 7.46 15.40 -14.26
C ASP A 309 7.39 14.14 -13.38
N ALA A 310 6.62 14.19 -12.29
CA ALA A 310 6.39 13.03 -11.43
C ALA A 310 5.72 11.86 -12.16
N LEU A 311 4.67 12.14 -12.94
CA LEU A 311 3.97 11.15 -13.77
C LEU A 311 4.85 10.64 -14.91
N LEU A 312 5.66 11.50 -15.52
CA LEU A 312 6.64 11.13 -16.53
C LEU A 312 7.65 10.13 -15.95
N MET A 313 8.23 10.43 -14.79
CA MET A 313 9.19 9.54 -14.12
C MET A 313 8.54 8.22 -13.70
N ASP A 314 7.30 8.24 -13.18
CA ASP A 314 6.56 7.02 -12.87
C ASP A 314 6.32 6.15 -14.12
N ASN A 315 5.96 6.78 -15.25
CA ASN A 315 5.78 6.09 -16.53
C ASN A 315 7.08 5.47 -17.04
N LEU A 316 8.20 6.21 -17.00
CA LEU A 316 9.50 5.71 -17.41
C LEU A 316 9.95 4.54 -16.54
N LYS A 317 9.77 4.62 -15.22
CA LYS A 317 10.02 3.50 -14.30
C LYS A 317 9.22 2.27 -14.71
N GLN A 318 7.91 2.39 -14.92
CA GLN A 318 7.05 1.25 -15.29
C GLN A 318 7.45 0.60 -16.63
N GLN A 319 8.05 1.36 -17.55
CA GLN A 319 8.44 0.86 -18.88
C GLN A 319 9.87 0.32 -18.95
N LEU A 320 10.78 0.83 -18.11
CA LEU A 320 12.21 0.56 -18.24
C LEU A 320 12.76 -0.29 -17.09
N CYS A 321 12.26 -0.14 -15.86
CA CYS A 321 12.79 -0.85 -14.71
C CYS A 321 12.51 -2.37 -14.76
N HIS A 322 13.51 -3.17 -14.38
CA HIS A 322 13.43 -4.62 -14.28
C HIS A 322 14.46 -5.18 -13.29
N LEU A 323 14.32 -6.44 -12.91
CA LEU A 323 15.33 -7.25 -12.22
C LEU A 323 15.66 -8.54 -12.99
N ASN A 324 15.41 -8.55 -14.29
CA ASN A 324 15.82 -9.64 -15.18
C ASN A 324 17.33 -9.56 -15.46
N LEU A 325 18.07 -10.58 -15.01
CA LEU A 325 19.53 -10.68 -15.17
C LEU A 325 19.97 -10.98 -16.62
N ASP A 326 19.09 -11.53 -17.45
CA ASP A 326 19.40 -11.83 -18.86
C ASP A 326 19.34 -10.57 -19.74
N LYS A 327 18.74 -9.48 -19.23
CA LYS A 327 18.73 -8.18 -19.91
C LYS A 327 19.99 -7.41 -19.53
N CYS A 328 20.90 -7.26 -20.50
CA CYS A 328 22.14 -6.51 -20.36
C CYS A 328 22.26 -5.44 -21.45
N GLY A 329 23.06 -4.41 -21.18
CA GLY A 329 23.38 -3.35 -22.12
C GLY A 329 22.41 -2.16 -22.09
N ALA A 330 22.73 -1.17 -22.92
CA ALA A 330 21.95 0.06 -23.03
C ALA A 330 20.68 -0.14 -23.86
N VAL A 331 19.53 0.21 -23.29
CA VAL A 331 18.23 0.24 -23.99
C VAL A 331 17.91 1.68 -24.41
N GLN A 332 17.58 1.87 -25.68
CA GLN A 332 17.12 3.16 -26.18
C GLN A 332 15.62 3.33 -25.97
N LYS A 333 15.22 4.54 -25.57
CA LYS A 333 13.81 4.90 -25.37
C LYS A 333 13.54 6.33 -25.81
N THR A 334 12.46 6.50 -26.57
CA THR A 334 11.90 7.83 -26.84
C THR A 334 11.02 8.27 -25.67
N VAL A 335 11.39 9.38 -25.05
CA VAL A 335 10.68 10.05 -23.96
C VAL A 335 9.93 11.23 -24.54
N THR A 336 8.64 11.36 -24.23
CA THR A 336 7.82 12.50 -24.64
C THR A 336 7.43 13.30 -23.41
N ILE A 337 7.84 14.56 -23.37
CA ILE A 337 7.48 15.53 -22.34
C ILE A 337 6.29 16.31 -22.86
N MET A 338 5.21 16.25 -22.09
CA MET A 338 3.97 16.97 -22.36
C MET A 338 3.82 18.02 -21.28
N ARG A 339 3.98 19.29 -21.66
CA ARG A 339 3.69 20.43 -20.80
C ARG A 339 2.44 21.12 -21.35
N PRO A 340 1.48 21.48 -20.48
CA PRO A 340 0.31 22.25 -20.88
C PRO A 340 0.68 23.52 -21.63
N GLY A 341 -0.02 23.79 -22.73
CA GLY A 341 0.21 24.97 -23.60
C GLY A 341 1.55 24.98 -24.34
N GLN A 342 2.29 23.86 -24.35
CA GLN A 342 3.56 23.73 -25.05
C GLN A 342 3.52 22.60 -26.08
N LYS A 343 4.33 22.75 -27.14
CA LYS A 343 4.60 21.66 -28.10
C LYS A 343 5.21 20.46 -27.38
N HIS A 344 4.82 19.26 -27.80
CA HIS A 344 5.41 18.04 -27.25
C HIS A 344 6.91 18.01 -27.56
N LEU A 345 7.71 17.80 -26.53
CA LEU A 345 9.17 17.73 -26.60
C LEU A 345 9.60 16.28 -26.48
N GLN A 346 10.35 15.77 -27.46
CA GLN A 346 10.83 14.39 -27.46
C GLN A 346 12.34 14.30 -27.36
N TYR A 347 12.82 13.38 -26.52
CA TYR A 347 14.22 12.99 -26.43
C TYR A 347 14.35 11.50 -26.70
N THR A 348 15.47 11.09 -27.30
CA THR A 348 15.86 9.66 -27.32
C THR A 348 16.98 9.47 -26.31
N ILE A 349 16.71 8.70 -25.26
CA ILE A 349 17.66 8.42 -24.18
C ILE A 349 18.16 6.98 -24.28
N GLN A 350 19.30 6.71 -23.68
CA GLN A 350 19.74 5.38 -23.28
C GLN A 350 19.62 5.22 -21.77
N VAL A 351 19.26 4.01 -21.35
CA VAL A 351 19.23 3.57 -19.95
C VAL A 351 19.89 2.19 -19.87
N GLY A 352 20.77 1.98 -18.90
CA GLY A 352 21.44 0.71 -18.66
C GLY A 352 21.04 0.14 -17.30
N ASP A 353 22.04 -0.19 -16.48
CA ASP A 353 21.86 -0.83 -15.18
C ASP A 353 21.10 0.04 -14.16
N GLU A 354 20.93 1.35 -14.41
CA GLU A 354 20.11 2.26 -13.59
C GLU A 354 18.69 1.74 -13.42
N ALA A 355 18.13 1.14 -14.47
CA ALA A 355 16.79 0.54 -14.47
C ALA A 355 16.67 -0.59 -13.44
N MET A 356 17.75 -1.33 -13.20
CA MET A 356 17.79 -2.41 -12.21
C MET A 356 18.14 -1.89 -10.82
N ILE A 357 19.13 -1.00 -10.73
CA ILE A 357 19.58 -0.43 -9.46
C ILE A 357 18.44 0.30 -8.74
N ALA A 358 17.54 0.97 -9.48
CA ALA A 358 16.36 1.59 -8.88
C ALA A 358 15.48 0.56 -8.14
N VAL A 359 15.21 -0.60 -8.76
CA VAL A 359 14.36 -1.66 -8.18
C VAL A 359 15.10 -2.39 -7.04
N LEU A 360 16.42 -2.53 -7.14
CA LEU A 360 17.26 -3.06 -6.06
C LEU A 360 17.13 -2.27 -4.76
N GLY A 361 16.67 -1.02 -4.81
CA GLY A 361 16.36 -0.23 -3.61
C GLY A 361 15.34 -0.89 -2.67
N MET A 362 14.44 -1.73 -3.17
CA MET A 362 13.53 -2.52 -2.30
C MET A 362 14.28 -3.55 -1.43
N PHE A 363 15.48 -3.94 -1.85
CA PHE A 363 16.37 -4.91 -1.17
C PHE A 363 17.55 -4.23 -0.48
N ASN A 364 17.75 -2.94 -0.75
CA ASN A 364 18.78 -2.09 -0.17
C ASN A 364 18.23 -0.66 -0.03
N PRO A 365 17.48 -0.36 1.05
CA PRO A 365 16.75 0.89 1.21
C PRO A 365 17.62 2.15 1.19
N THR A 366 18.93 2.03 1.39
CA THR A 366 19.87 3.14 1.22
C THR A 366 19.75 3.74 -0.19
N LEU A 367 19.56 2.91 -1.23
CA LEU A 367 19.33 3.40 -2.61
C LEU A 367 18.02 4.20 -2.75
N LEU A 368 17.03 3.93 -1.88
CA LEU A 368 15.76 4.66 -1.83
C LEU A 368 15.85 5.95 -1.02
N GLY A 369 17.05 6.35 -0.61
CA GLY A 369 17.22 7.56 0.18
C GLY A 369 16.78 7.36 1.63
N ILE A 370 16.87 6.13 2.16
CA ILE A 370 16.48 5.76 3.53
C ILE A 370 17.68 5.11 4.25
N THR A 371 18.12 5.68 5.37
CA THR A 371 19.23 5.14 6.19
C THR A 371 18.91 4.99 7.67
N ASP A 372 17.78 5.53 8.12
CA ASP A 372 17.33 5.38 9.50
C ASP A 372 16.23 4.32 9.65
N ASN A 373 15.96 3.93 10.89
CA ASN A 373 15.04 2.84 11.20
C ASN A 373 13.58 3.29 11.38
N ASN A 374 13.24 4.56 11.12
CA ASN A 374 11.91 5.08 11.41
C ASN A 374 10.90 4.84 10.27
N HIS A 375 11.27 4.02 9.29
CA HIS A 375 10.53 3.78 8.06
C HIS A 375 9.73 2.48 8.08
N TYR A 376 9.41 1.97 9.27
CA TYR A 376 8.48 0.85 9.43
C TYR A 376 7.48 1.09 10.56
N VAL A 377 6.37 0.36 10.51
CA VAL A 377 5.32 0.31 11.52
C VAL A 377 4.97 -1.16 11.75
N ILE A 378 4.81 -1.53 13.00
CA ILE A 378 4.33 -2.85 13.40
C ILE A 378 3.00 -2.67 14.12
N GLN A 379 2.19 -3.72 14.15
CA GLN A 379 0.96 -3.69 14.93
C GLN A 379 1.31 -3.54 16.42
N GLU A 380 1.07 -2.36 16.99
CA GLU A 380 1.15 -2.17 18.44
C GLU A 380 0.00 -2.94 19.12
N ARG A 381 0.22 -3.32 20.39
CA ARG A 381 -0.87 -3.81 21.24
C ARG A 381 -1.97 -2.76 21.26
N LEU A 382 -3.21 -3.23 21.22
CA LEU A 382 -4.37 -2.37 21.21
C LEU A 382 -4.34 -1.44 22.43
N LYS A 383 -4.33 -0.14 22.17
CA LYS A 383 -4.53 0.87 23.22
C LYS A 383 -5.98 0.80 23.64
N SER A 384 -6.22 0.75 24.95
CA SER A 384 -7.57 0.74 25.52
C SER A 384 -8.36 1.94 24.99
N LEU A 385 -9.58 1.68 24.51
CA LEU A 385 -10.53 2.69 24.09
C LEU A 385 -11.65 2.76 25.12
N PRO A 386 -11.68 3.79 25.99
CA PRO A 386 -12.70 3.89 27.04
C PRO A 386 -14.14 3.96 26.53
N GLU A 387 -14.32 4.35 25.27
CA GLU A 387 -15.64 4.42 24.60
C GLU A 387 -16.11 3.06 24.05
N ASP A 388 -15.23 2.06 23.98
CA ASP A 388 -15.54 0.73 23.44
C ASP A 388 -15.96 -0.20 24.60
N PRO A 389 -17.25 -0.60 24.66
CA PRO A 389 -17.72 -1.49 25.72
C PRO A 389 -17.16 -2.92 25.61
N TYR A 390 -16.55 -3.26 24.47
CA TYR A 390 -15.86 -4.53 24.22
C TYR A 390 -14.33 -4.35 24.20
N ASP A 391 -13.83 -3.24 24.76
CA ASP A 391 -12.40 -3.02 24.90
C ASP A 391 -11.76 -4.19 25.67
N GLU A 392 -10.67 -4.73 25.14
CA GLU A 392 -10.03 -5.93 25.68
C GLU A 392 -9.55 -5.72 27.12
N GLU A 393 -8.99 -4.55 27.43
CA GLU A 393 -8.54 -4.22 28.79
C GLU A 393 -9.75 -4.05 29.72
N PHE A 394 -10.81 -3.37 29.26
CA PHE A 394 -12.06 -3.25 30.02
C PHE A 394 -12.69 -4.62 30.31
N LEU A 395 -12.80 -5.50 29.31
CA LEU A 395 -13.32 -6.86 29.47
C LEU A 395 -12.44 -7.68 30.43
N ARG A 396 -11.11 -7.55 30.33
CA ARG A 396 -10.18 -8.23 31.23
C ARG A 396 -10.33 -7.75 32.68
N GLU A 397 -10.46 -6.45 32.89
CA GLU A 397 -10.66 -5.86 34.22
C GLU A 397 -12.04 -6.17 34.81
N THR A 398 -13.09 -6.15 34.00
CA THR A 398 -14.47 -6.39 34.46
C THR A 398 -14.80 -7.86 34.64
N SER A 399 -14.25 -8.76 33.81
CA SER A 399 -14.39 -10.21 34.00
C SER A 399 -13.77 -10.67 35.32
N ARG A 400 -12.63 -10.08 35.71
CA ARG A 400 -12.01 -10.33 37.03
C ARG A 400 -12.89 -9.91 38.21
N ARG A 401 -13.73 -8.87 38.04
CA ARG A 401 -14.68 -8.41 39.07
C ARG A 401 -15.93 -9.27 39.16
N GLY A 402 -16.38 -9.88 38.06
CA GLY A 402 -17.45 -10.87 38.04
C GLY A 402 -17.05 -12.13 38.80
N ASN A 403 -15.92 -12.73 38.42
CA ASN A 403 -15.41 -13.94 39.06
C ASN A 403 -15.00 -13.70 40.52
N GLY A 404 -14.53 -12.49 40.89
CA GLY A 404 -14.23 -12.15 42.28
C GLY A 404 -15.47 -12.07 43.19
N ARG A 405 -16.66 -11.77 42.62
CA ARG A 405 -17.93 -11.82 43.36
C ARG A 405 -18.48 -13.24 43.43
N GLU A 406 -18.45 -13.98 42.34
CA GLU A 406 -18.89 -15.39 42.30
C GLU A 406 -17.98 -16.30 43.15
N MET A 407 -16.67 -16.05 43.18
CA MET A 407 -15.73 -16.76 44.05
C MET A 407 -15.99 -16.45 45.53
N ASN A 408 -16.36 -15.21 45.90
CA ASN A 408 -16.71 -14.88 47.28
C ASN A 408 -18.06 -15.50 47.69
N GLU A 409 -19.05 -15.54 46.80
CA GLU A 409 -20.34 -16.22 47.06
C GLU A 409 -20.20 -17.75 47.07
N MET A 410 -19.33 -18.34 46.23
CA MET A 410 -19.03 -19.78 46.26
C MET A 410 -18.20 -20.19 47.47
N ILE A 411 -17.28 -19.36 47.96
CA ILE A 411 -16.52 -19.63 49.20
C ILE A 411 -17.45 -19.62 50.42
N GLU A 412 -18.44 -18.73 50.47
CA GLU A 412 -19.45 -18.75 51.54
C GLU A 412 -20.34 -20.01 51.50
N ILE A 413 -20.64 -20.56 50.31
CA ILE A 413 -21.48 -21.76 50.16
C ILE A 413 -20.68 -23.08 50.31
N GLN A 414 -19.39 -23.11 49.95
CA GLN A 414 -18.56 -24.32 50.03
C GLN A 414 -18.04 -24.65 51.44
N THR A 415 -18.22 -23.75 52.41
CA THR A 415 -17.86 -24.05 53.81
C THR A 415 -18.83 -25.06 54.47
N GLU A 416 -19.97 -25.39 53.81
CA GLU A 416 -20.97 -26.32 54.38
C GLU A 416 -21.11 -27.67 53.66
N ASN A 417 -20.57 -27.91 52.46
CA ASN A 417 -20.70 -29.22 51.81
C ASN A 417 -19.44 -29.64 51.01
N ASN A 418 -18.78 -30.69 51.50
CA ASN A 418 -17.67 -31.38 50.82
C ASN A 418 -18.17 -32.14 49.59
N THR A 419 -18.09 -31.52 48.42
CA THR A 419 -18.19 -32.23 47.14
C THR A 419 -17.19 -31.66 46.15
N VAL A 420 -16.27 -32.51 45.69
CA VAL A 420 -15.35 -32.23 44.59
C VAL A 420 -16.10 -32.40 43.27
N HIS A 421 -16.13 -31.37 42.44
CA HIS A 421 -16.55 -31.47 41.04
C HIS A 421 -15.44 -30.99 40.11
N ASN A 422 -15.23 -31.76 39.04
CA ASN A 422 -14.33 -31.44 37.94
C ASN A 422 -14.79 -30.14 37.26
N ALA A 423 -13.92 -29.15 37.23
CA ALA A 423 -14.11 -27.95 36.43
C ALA A 423 -13.80 -28.28 34.97
N GLU A 424 -14.79 -28.07 34.10
CA GLU A 424 -14.57 -27.92 32.67
C GLU A 424 -13.70 -26.67 32.45
N GLU A 425 -12.66 -26.80 31.62
CA GLU A 425 -11.72 -25.72 31.31
C GLU A 425 -12.44 -24.58 30.58
N GLU A 426 -12.90 -23.60 31.35
CA GLU A 426 -13.29 -22.30 30.83
C GLU A 426 -12.04 -21.64 30.25
N ILE A 427 -12.11 -21.25 28.95
CA ILE A 427 -10.99 -20.69 28.19
C ILE A 427 -10.53 -19.41 28.88
N CYS A 428 -9.47 -19.54 29.68
CA CYS A 428 -8.84 -18.44 30.37
C CYS A 428 -7.99 -17.66 29.36
N VAL A 429 -8.38 -16.41 29.12
CA VAL A 429 -7.72 -15.45 28.20
C VAL A 429 -6.22 -15.28 28.49
N ASP A 430 -5.78 -15.65 29.70
CA ASP A 430 -4.40 -15.57 30.15
C ASP A 430 -3.43 -16.52 29.39
N GLN A 431 -3.88 -17.62 28.78
CA GLN A 431 -2.98 -18.56 28.08
C GLN A 431 -2.53 -18.09 26.70
N ILE A 432 -3.20 -17.11 26.09
CA ILE A 432 -2.79 -16.57 24.78
C ILE A 432 -1.62 -15.57 24.95
N GLU A 433 -1.45 -14.94 26.11
CA GLU A 433 -0.55 -13.77 26.27
C GLU A 433 0.89 -14.09 26.70
N ALA A 434 1.18 -15.29 27.22
CA ALA A 434 2.52 -15.61 27.73
C ALA A 434 3.60 -15.78 26.63
N THR A 435 3.24 -15.74 25.34
CA THR A 435 4.19 -15.86 24.21
C THR A 435 4.42 -14.58 23.42
N ALA A 436 3.74 -13.47 23.77
CA ALA A 436 3.89 -12.18 23.09
C ALA A 436 5.15 -11.39 23.49
N GLY A 437 6.05 -11.98 24.27
CA GLY A 437 7.34 -11.42 24.61
C GLY A 437 8.45 -12.33 24.17
N ASN A 438 8.82 -12.32 22.88
CA ASN A 438 10.18 -12.69 22.45
C ASN A 438 10.49 -12.26 21.01
N TYR A 439 11.60 -11.53 20.89
CA TYR A 439 12.42 -11.22 19.71
C TYR A 439 11.84 -10.34 18.60
N PHE A 440 11.82 -9.03 18.88
CA PHE A 440 12.08 -8.04 17.84
C PHE A 440 13.53 -7.54 17.99
N ASP A 441 14.51 -8.34 17.58
CA ASP A 441 15.89 -7.82 17.41
C ASP A 441 15.95 -7.14 16.03
N ILE A 442 15.57 -5.86 16.00
CA ILE A 442 16.01 -5.00 14.89
C ILE A 442 17.52 -4.95 15.00
N GLU A 443 18.22 -5.24 13.90
CA GLU A 443 19.58 -4.74 13.71
C GLU A 443 19.52 -3.21 13.88
N THR A 444 19.80 -2.74 15.10
CA THR A 444 19.67 -1.33 15.47
C THR A 444 20.52 -0.49 14.53
N GLY A 445 19.89 0.49 13.87
CA GLY A 445 20.56 1.44 12.98
C GLY A 445 20.60 1.10 11.48
N ARG A 446 19.98 0.00 10.99
CA ARG A 446 19.82 -0.23 9.54
C ARG A 446 18.37 -0.34 9.05
N PRO A 447 18.03 0.31 7.92
CA PRO A 447 16.69 0.25 7.34
C PRO A 447 16.37 -1.17 6.86
N GLN A 448 15.13 -1.60 7.09
CA GLN A 448 14.69 -2.96 6.80
C GLN A 448 14.38 -3.11 5.31
N SER A 449 14.98 -4.13 4.66
CA SER A 449 14.72 -4.51 3.28
C SER A 449 13.50 -5.43 3.16
N LEU A 450 12.87 -5.45 1.98
CA LEU A 450 11.65 -6.21 1.75
C LEU A 450 11.79 -7.71 2.05
N ASP A 451 12.88 -8.33 1.59
CA ASP A 451 13.18 -9.74 1.79
C ASP A 451 13.36 -10.09 3.28
N LYS A 452 14.07 -9.26 4.04
CA LYS A 452 14.24 -9.44 5.49
C LYS A 452 12.91 -9.34 6.22
N VAL A 453 12.06 -8.39 5.84
CA VAL A 453 10.74 -8.16 6.46
C VAL A 453 9.80 -9.34 6.21
N ILE A 454 9.86 -9.97 5.05
CA ILE A 454 9.07 -11.17 4.75
C ILE A 454 9.47 -12.33 5.66
N VAL A 455 10.77 -12.61 5.76
CA VAL A 455 11.29 -13.64 6.68
C VAL A 455 10.88 -13.33 8.12
N GLN A 456 11.07 -12.09 8.58
CA GLN A 456 10.66 -11.66 9.92
C GLN A 456 9.15 -11.82 10.17
N SER A 457 8.30 -11.51 9.18
CA SER A 457 6.85 -11.68 9.30
C SER A 457 6.48 -13.15 9.52
N ILE A 458 7.07 -14.04 8.73
CA ILE A 458 6.81 -15.49 8.81
C ILE A 458 7.37 -16.08 10.11
N GLU A 459 8.58 -15.68 10.53
CA GLU A 459 9.22 -16.23 11.73
C GLU A 459 8.50 -15.88 13.04
N ARG A 460 7.59 -14.89 13.03
CA ARG A 460 6.73 -14.57 14.19
C ARG A 460 5.58 -15.54 14.40
N LEU A 461 5.31 -16.44 13.44
CA LEU A 461 4.35 -17.51 13.64
C LEU A 461 4.88 -18.52 14.67
N THR A 462 3.98 -19.08 15.47
CA THR A 462 4.35 -20.01 16.55
C THR A 462 4.60 -21.43 16.07
N SER A 463 3.92 -21.86 15.01
CA SER A 463 4.00 -23.23 14.47
C SER A 463 4.89 -23.31 13.23
N ASP A 464 5.88 -24.21 13.24
CA ASP A 464 6.75 -24.48 12.11
C ASP A 464 6.00 -25.02 10.89
N ASP A 465 4.87 -25.71 11.08
CA ASP A 465 4.03 -26.17 9.97
C ASP A 465 3.36 -25.00 9.25
N ILE A 466 2.89 -24.00 10.01
CA ILE A 466 2.33 -22.78 9.43
C ILE A 466 3.45 -21.99 8.75
N LYS A 467 4.64 -21.88 9.35
CA LYS A 467 5.80 -21.26 8.70
C LYS A 467 6.12 -21.91 7.36
N ARG A 468 6.16 -23.25 7.28
CA ARG A 468 6.35 -24.00 6.02
C ARG A 468 5.30 -23.61 4.97
N LYS A 469 4.01 -23.59 5.35
CA LYS A 469 2.93 -23.15 4.45
C LYS A 469 3.14 -21.72 3.94
N MET A 470 3.53 -20.79 4.81
CA MET A 470 3.75 -19.38 4.42
C MET A 470 4.97 -19.21 3.52
N TYR A 471 6.08 -19.91 3.78
CA TYR A 471 7.25 -19.91 2.88
C TYR A 471 6.93 -20.51 1.52
N SER A 472 6.04 -21.50 1.45
CA SER A 472 5.59 -22.07 0.15
C SER A 472 4.64 -21.14 -0.61
N ASN A 473 3.87 -20.30 0.09
CA ASN A 473 2.81 -19.48 -0.47
C ASN A 473 3.05 -17.98 -0.18
N ILE A 474 3.89 -17.34 -0.98
CA ILE A 474 4.15 -15.90 -0.87
C ILE A 474 3.37 -15.17 -1.97
N LEU A 475 2.32 -14.47 -1.57
CA LEU A 475 1.43 -13.73 -2.45
C LEU A 475 1.91 -12.28 -2.58
N VAL A 476 2.50 -11.93 -3.73
CA VAL A 476 2.92 -10.54 -4.01
C VAL A 476 1.81 -9.82 -4.77
N VAL A 477 1.25 -8.78 -4.15
CA VAL A 477 0.22 -7.91 -4.72
C VAL A 477 0.69 -6.46 -4.78
N GLY A 478 -0.17 -5.58 -5.29
CA GLY A 478 0.16 -4.18 -5.49
C GLY A 478 0.90 -3.91 -6.80
N GLY A 479 0.96 -2.63 -7.18
CA GLY A 479 1.56 -2.19 -8.45
C GLY A 479 3.03 -1.78 -8.34
N GLY A 480 3.59 -1.74 -7.13
CA GLY A 480 4.89 -1.14 -6.83
C GLY A 480 6.09 -2.04 -7.11
N LEU A 481 5.90 -3.36 -7.25
CA LEU A 481 6.96 -4.34 -7.57
C LEU A 481 6.65 -5.15 -8.84
N LYS A 482 5.82 -4.60 -9.75
CA LYS A 482 5.44 -5.27 -11.00
C LYS A 482 6.53 -5.09 -12.07
N PHE A 483 7.70 -5.63 -11.80
CA PHE A 483 8.86 -5.57 -12.72
C PHE A 483 9.27 -6.96 -13.19
N ASP A 484 9.69 -7.05 -14.44
CA ASP A 484 10.22 -8.29 -15.00
C ASP A 484 11.40 -8.80 -14.18
N GLY A 485 11.41 -10.08 -13.79
CA GLY A 485 12.44 -10.69 -12.94
C GLY A 485 12.37 -10.38 -11.44
N ALA A 486 11.50 -9.47 -10.97
CA ALA A 486 11.48 -9.09 -9.55
C ALA A 486 11.05 -10.23 -8.61
N CYS A 487 10.08 -11.05 -8.99
CA CYS A 487 9.70 -12.23 -8.20
C CYS A 487 10.81 -13.28 -8.13
N ALA A 488 11.50 -13.56 -9.24
CA ALA A 488 12.63 -14.48 -9.25
C ALA A 488 13.76 -13.98 -8.33
N TRP A 489 14.02 -12.67 -8.36
CA TRP A 489 14.97 -12.03 -7.46
C TRP A 489 14.57 -12.15 -5.98
N LEU A 490 13.31 -11.80 -5.68
CA LEU A 490 12.75 -11.89 -4.33
C LEU A 490 12.82 -13.32 -3.79
N LYS A 491 12.46 -14.31 -4.63
CA LYS A 491 12.59 -15.75 -4.32
C LYS A 491 14.00 -16.10 -3.88
N SER A 492 15.00 -15.73 -4.70
CA SER A 492 16.41 -16.00 -4.41
C SER A 492 16.85 -15.37 -3.09
N LYS A 493 16.45 -14.12 -2.82
CA LYS A 493 16.78 -13.42 -1.57
C LYS A 493 16.16 -14.07 -0.34
N ILE A 494 14.89 -14.45 -0.40
CA ILE A 494 14.21 -15.14 0.70
C ILE A 494 14.86 -16.52 0.94
N SER A 495 15.22 -17.25 -0.12
CA SER A 495 15.95 -18.53 -0.01
C SER A 495 17.31 -18.43 0.67
N LEU A 496 18.01 -17.29 0.53
CA LEU A 496 19.28 -17.05 1.22
C LEU A 496 19.11 -16.71 2.70
N ASN A 497 18.01 -16.04 3.06
CA ASN A 497 17.80 -15.52 4.41
C ASN A 497 16.98 -16.46 5.32
N ALA A 498 16.14 -17.34 4.76
CA ALA A 498 15.35 -18.27 5.57
C ALA A 498 16.14 -19.54 5.91
N GLN A 499 15.75 -20.21 7.00
CA GLN A 499 16.40 -21.44 7.43
C GLN A 499 16.19 -22.57 6.39
N GLN A 500 17.25 -23.33 6.10
CA GLN A 500 17.25 -24.40 5.08
C GLN A 500 16.19 -25.49 5.31
N VAL A 501 15.66 -25.62 6.54
CA VAL A 501 14.71 -26.67 6.95
C VAL A 501 13.31 -26.50 6.34
N TYR A 502 12.97 -25.31 5.83
CA TYR A 502 11.61 -25.02 5.34
C TYR A 502 11.41 -25.21 3.82
N TYR A 503 12.47 -25.48 3.05
CA TYR A 503 12.44 -25.49 1.58
C TYR A 503 12.18 -26.86 0.93
N GLY A 504 11.36 -27.70 1.55
CA GLY A 504 10.93 -28.97 0.95
C GLY A 504 9.95 -28.84 -0.23
N GLY A 505 9.50 -27.62 -0.57
CA GLY A 505 8.46 -27.37 -1.58
C GLY A 505 8.74 -26.18 -2.51
N LEU A 506 8.03 -26.16 -3.64
CA LEU A 506 8.01 -25.05 -4.60
C LEU A 506 7.44 -23.79 -3.93
N ILE A 507 8.20 -22.70 -3.93
CA ILE A 507 7.68 -21.36 -3.59
C ILE A 507 6.91 -20.86 -4.81
N ASP A 508 5.60 -20.73 -4.66
CA ASP A 508 4.72 -20.21 -5.70
C ASP A 508 4.43 -18.73 -5.45
N PHE A 509 4.86 -17.89 -6.39
CA PHE A 509 4.48 -16.48 -6.44
C PHE A 509 3.21 -16.36 -7.27
N ILE A 510 2.11 -16.03 -6.60
CA ILE A 510 0.85 -15.76 -7.28
C ILE A 510 0.73 -14.26 -7.45
N TYR A 511 0.73 -13.79 -8.69
CA TYR A 511 0.38 -12.41 -9.01
C TYR A 511 -1.13 -12.32 -9.20
N SER A 512 -1.85 -11.82 -8.20
CA SER A 512 -3.25 -11.45 -8.38
C SER A 512 -3.41 -9.94 -8.46
N TRP A 513 -3.93 -9.48 -9.60
CA TRP A 513 -4.44 -8.13 -9.83
C TRP A 513 -5.94 -8.05 -9.55
N LYS A 514 -6.58 -9.20 -9.42
CA LYS A 514 -7.99 -9.34 -9.09
C LYS A 514 -8.07 -9.50 -7.59
N TYR A 515 -8.48 -8.43 -6.91
CA TYR A 515 -9.40 -8.65 -5.79
C TYR A 515 -10.64 -9.23 -6.45
N SER A 516 -10.69 -10.54 -6.66
CA SER A 516 -11.85 -11.17 -7.29
C SER A 516 -13.03 -10.94 -6.34
N LEU A 517 -13.80 -9.88 -6.61
CA LEU A 517 -14.93 -9.42 -5.81
C LEU A 517 -15.95 -10.55 -5.60
N LEU A 518 -16.03 -11.44 -6.59
CA LEU A 518 -16.85 -12.65 -6.57
C LEU A 518 -16.47 -13.61 -5.42
N ILE A 519 -15.17 -13.84 -5.18
CA ILE A 519 -14.71 -14.80 -4.16
C ILE A 519 -14.82 -14.21 -2.76
N LEU A 520 -14.55 -12.90 -2.61
CA LEU A 520 -14.74 -12.17 -1.35
C LEU A 520 -16.16 -12.37 -0.82
N ILE A 521 -17.16 -12.22 -1.70
CA ILE A 521 -18.59 -12.29 -1.34
C ILE A 521 -19.06 -13.73 -1.17
N LEU A 522 -18.64 -14.66 -2.05
CA LEU A 522 -18.98 -16.09 -1.90
C LEU A 522 -18.51 -16.64 -0.55
N PHE A 523 -17.31 -16.30 -0.08
CA PHE A 523 -16.81 -16.76 1.22
C PHE A 523 -17.46 -16.07 2.42
N ILE A 524 -17.73 -14.75 2.32
CA ILE A 524 -18.35 -14.00 3.42
C ILE A 524 -19.79 -14.47 3.67
N PHE A 525 -20.56 -14.73 2.61
CA PHE A 525 -21.95 -15.16 2.73
C PHE A 525 -22.14 -16.67 2.97
N LEU A 526 -21.20 -17.54 2.56
CA LEU A 526 -21.29 -18.97 2.88
C LEU A 526 -20.94 -19.30 4.34
N ARG A 527 -20.30 -18.39 5.09
CA ARG A 527 -19.98 -18.57 6.52
C ARG A 527 -20.93 -17.85 7.49
N THR A 528 -21.91 -17.08 6.99
CA THR A 528 -22.95 -16.44 7.82
C THR A 528 -24.25 -17.23 7.92
N TYR A 529 -24.22 -18.52 7.57
CA TYR A 529 -25.33 -19.47 7.74
C TYR A 529 -24.88 -20.73 8.46
#